data_AF-A0A1J5MQH7-F1
#
_entry.id   AF-A0A1J5MQH7-F1
#
_cell.length_a   1.000
_cell.length_b   1.000
_cell.length_c   1.000
_cell.angle_alpha   90.00
_cell.angle_beta   90.00
_cell.angle_gamma   90.00
#
_symmetry.space_group_name_H-M   'P 1'
#
loop_
_entity.id
_entity.type
_entity.pdbx_description
1 polymer ?
#
loop_
_entity_poly.entity_id
_entity_poly.type
_entity_poly.pdbx_seq_one_letter_code
_entity_poly.pdbx_strand_id
1 'polypeptide(L)'
;MAEVKRIVHSGAMENGTLKPYRLIPPVTALLLLGAHGLRLGDFGLAASLALLAGLLCARRAWARPVAVAALLWGGFVWARATVDFIAFRQAFDLPWQRLAWIMGGVILMDGLALMVLLGRGLDRWFDRDREWAVPRAAMFLLTVFGLVMARAKVDFPILLADRYLPGWGWLEIFLLGCYAQWIGSMMRTPKGHRMVRPRIWGLFSAVFFLQLALGLLGMDRMLMTGTLHLPVPALIAAGPVFRGGGYFMLVLFGATLLLVGPAWCSHLCYIGAWDDAMSRLGPRPAPSNVLRSLSLLGRGATLVLAVGVAWGLRVLGVPGASAVLLGAAFGLVGVGVMVFVSRGRGMMVHCTAFCPMGLVGNVLGRISPWRIRIGADCTGCGACFSRCRYNALDEGRVALGRPALSCTLCGDCVSACAHGRIGYVFPGLSRETARAAFIVLAVSLHAVFLGVARI
;
A
#
# COMPACT_ATOMS: atom_id res chain seq x y z
N MET A 1 32.57 -22.63 -46.91
CA MET A 1 33.37 -21.83 -45.96
C MET A 1 32.38 -21.14 -45.04
N ALA A 2 31.94 -21.88 -44.02
CA ALA A 2 32.45 -21.84 -42.65
C ALA A 2 31.69 -20.74 -41.86
N GLU A 3 30.69 -21.14 -41.08
CA GLU A 3 30.79 -21.29 -39.61
C GLU A 3 30.17 -20.02 -38.99
N VAL A 4 28.98 -20.06 -38.40
CA VAL A 4 28.77 -20.36 -36.98
C VAL A 4 27.34 -20.91 -36.80
N LYS A 5 27.26 -22.24 -36.67
CA LYS A 5 26.10 -22.96 -36.14
C LYS A 5 26.11 -22.73 -34.64
N ARG A 6 25.38 -21.71 -34.16
CA ARG A 6 25.35 -21.37 -32.74
C ARG A 6 24.67 -22.51 -31.99
N ILE A 7 25.51 -23.21 -31.23
CA ILE A 7 25.25 -24.33 -30.33
C ILE A 7 23.97 -24.07 -29.53
N VAL A 8 22.87 -24.65 -29.98
CA VAL A 8 21.78 -25.03 -29.08
C VAL A 8 22.37 -26.14 -28.25
N HIS A 9 22.81 -25.80 -27.04
CA HIS A 9 23.08 -26.80 -26.01
C HIS A 9 21.76 -27.54 -25.78
N SER A 10 21.65 -28.67 -26.48
CA SER A 10 21.01 -29.89 -26.02
C SER A 10 21.62 -30.24 -24.66
N GLY A 11 21.19 -29.50 -23.63
CA GLY A 11 21.27 -29.95 -22.26
C GLY A 11 20.22 -31.03 -22.13
N ALA A 12 20.68 -32.27 -22.13
CA ALA A 12 19.91 -33.47 -21.89
C ALA A 12 18.80 -33.20 -20.86
N MET A 13 17.59 -33.66 -21.20
CA MET A 13 16.49 -33.79 -20.25
C MET A 13 16.88 -34.81 -19.17
N GLU A 14 17.67 -34.38 -18.20
CA GLU A 14 17.64 -35.00 -16.89
C GLU A 14 16.24 -34.72 -16.32
N ASN A 15 15.43 -35.78 -16.27
CA ASN A 15 14.26 -35.92 -15.41
C ASN A 15 14.70 -35.76 -13.94
N GLY A 16 15.09 -34.55 -13.56
CA GLY A 16 15.42 -34.18 -12.20
C GLY A 16 14.13 -34.00 -11.44
N THR A 17 13.65 -35.10 -10.83
CA THR A 17 12.55 -35.12 -9.88
C THR A 17 12.58 -33.89 -8.97
N LEU A 18 11.44 -33.24 -8.81
CA LEU A 18 11.26 -32.23 -7.76
C LEU A 18 11.62 -32.92 -6.43
N LYS A 19 12.55 -32.34 -5.67
CA LYS A 19 13.08 -32.93 -4.43
C LYS A 19 12.40 -32.27 -3.23
N PRO A 20 11.17 -32.66 -2.85
CA PRO A 20 10.40 -32.01 -1.77
C PRO A 20 11.13 -32.09 -0.42
N TYR A 21 11.99 -33.09 -0.22
CA TYR A 21 12.80 -33.24 0.97
C TYR A 21 13.72 -32.03 1.24
N ARG A 22 14.08 -31.25 0.21
CA ARG A 22 14.85 -30.01 0.36
C ARG A 22 14.07 -28.93 1.11
N LEU A 23 12.75 -29.04 1.25
CA LEU A 23 11.95 -28.12 2.07
C LEU A 23 11.94 -28.49 3.55
N ILE A 24 12.43 -29.67 3.94
CA ILE A 24 12.40 -30.11 5.34
C ILE A 24 13.13 -29.10 6.25
N PRO A 25 14.38 -28.66 5.96
CA PRO A 25 15.04 -27.69 6.83
C PRO A 25 14.27 -26.36 6.98
N PRO A 26 13.85 -25.65 5.91
CA PRO A 26 13.12 -24.39 6.10
C PRO A 26 11.73 -24.55 6.72
N VAL A 27 11.01 -25.63 6.46
CA VAL A 27 9.73 -25.90 7.14
C VAL A 27 9.95 -26.12 8.63
N THR A 28 10.93 -26.96 9.00
CA THR A 28 11.26 -27.23 10.41
C THR A 28 11.71 -25.97 11.14
N ALA A 29 12.59 -25.16 10.53
CA ALA A 29 13.06 -23.91 11.14
C ALA A 29 11.91 -22.91 11.40
N LEU A 30 11.00 -22.74 10.44
CA LEU A 30 9.81 -21.89 10.63
C LEU A 30 8.88 -22.41 11.73
N LEU A 31 8.66 -23.72 11.80
CA LEU A 31 7.82 -24.32 12.84
C LEU A 31 8.44 -24.23 14.23
N LEU A 32 9.76 -24.38 14.35
CA LEU A 32 10.47 -24.15 15.62
C LEU A 32 10.35 -22.69 16.07
N LEU A 33 10.49 -21.74 15.15
CA LEU A 33 10.32 -20.32 15.45
C LEU A 33 8.87 -20.02 15.86
N GLY A 34 7.89 -20.65 15.20
CA GLY A 34 6.48 -20.58 15.58
C GLY A 34 6.21 -21.16 16.97
N ALA A 35 6.81 -22.31 17.30
CA ALA A 35 6.69 -22.93 18.61
C ALA A 35 7.30 -22.06 19.73
N HIS A 36 8.39 -21.34 19.44
CA HIS A 36 8.94 -20.35 20.37
C HIS A 36 7.97 -19.18 20.61
N GLY A 37 7.37 -18.63 19.55
CA GLY A 37 6.31 -17.62 19.67
C GLY A 37 5.12 -18.11 20.49
N LEU A 38 4.67 -19.34 20.24
CA LEU A 38 3.57 -19.98 20.99
C LEU A 38 3.89 -20.09 22.48
N ARG A 39 5.13 -20.45 22.84
CA ARG A 39 5.59 -20.52 24.24
C ARG A 39 5.55 -19.15 24.93
N LEU A 40 5.71 -18.07 24.19
CA LEU A 40 5.61 -16.70 24.69
C LEU A 40 4.16 -16.17 24.70
N GLY A 41 3.17 -17.00 24.33
CA GLY A 41 1.76 -16.60 24.23
C GLY A 41 1.41 -15.85 22.94
N ASP A 42 2.31 -15.78 21.97
CA ASP A 42 2.08 -15.11 20.68
C ASP A 42 1.47 -16.08 19.67
N PHE A 43 0.17 -16.34 19.83
CA PHE A 43 -0.60 -17.23 18.96
C PHE A 43 -0.63 -16.76 17.51
N GLY A 44 -0.70 -15.44 17.29
CA GLY A 44 -0.71 -14.85 15.96
C GLY A 44 0.59 -15.13 15.20
N LEU A 45 1.74 -14.92 15.84
CA LEU A 45 3.05 -15.18 15.24
C LEU A 45 3.22 -16.67 14.92
N ALA A 46 2.85 -17.55 15.86
CA ALA A 46 2.92 -18.99 15.66
C ALA A 46 2.08 -19.43 14.44
N ALA A 47 0.85 -18.94 14.34
CA ALA A 47 -0.03 -19.21 13.21
C ALA A 47 0.54 -18.67 11.88
N SER A 48 1.08 -17.45 11.87
CA SER A 48 1.71 -16.86 10.68
C SER A 48 2.89 -17.68 10.17
N LEU A 49 3.76 -18.15 11.06
CA LEU A 49 4.94 -18.95 10.70
C LEU A 49 4.54 -20.35 10.21
N ALA A 50 3.53 -20.98 10.81
CA ALA A 50 2.96 -22.24 10.33
C ALA A 50 2.34 -22.07 8.93
N LEU A 51 1.59 -20.99 8.69
CA LEU A 51 1.04 -20.67 7.37
C LEU A 51 2.14 -20.41 6.33
N LEU A 52 3.22 -19.71 6.72
CA LEU A 52 4.38 -19.50 5.85
C LEU A 52 5.07 -20.82 5.50
N ALA A 53 5.22 -21.73 6.46
CA ALA A 53 5.76 -23.06 6.22
C ALA A 53 4.89 -23.83 5.22
N GLY A 54 3.55 -23.79 5.37
CA GLY A 54 2.61 -24.36 4.40
C GLY A 54 2.70 -23.69 3.03
N LEU A 55 2.93 -22.38 2.97
CA LEU A 55 3.07 -21.63 1.73
C LEU A 55 4.32 -22.04 0.91
N LEU A 56 5.40 -22.49 1.55
CA LEU A 56 6.57 -23.01 0.84
C LEU A 56 6.23 -24.23 -0.03
N CYS A 57 5.22 -25.00 0.36
CA CYS A 57 4.71 -26.13 -0.42
C CYS A 57 3.91 -25.71 -1.66
N ALA A 58 3.46 -24.44 -1.75
CA ALA A 58 2.62 -23.95 -2.84
C ALA A 58 3.38 -23.64 -4.15
N ARG A 59 4.71 -23.82 -4.18
CA ARG A 59 5.60 -23.62 -5.34
C ARG A 59 5.61 -22.20 -5.91
N ARG A 60 5.16 -21.21 -5.14
CA ARG A 60 5.09 -19.81 -5.57
C ARG A 60 6.45 -19.13 -5.38
N ALA A 61 7.01 -18.57 -6.45
CA ALA A 61 8.36 -18.00 -6.42
C ALA A 61 8.55 -16.84 -5.44
N TRP A 62 7.49 -16.07 -5.16
CA TRP A 62 7.54 -14.95 -4.20
C TRP A 62 7.63 -15.38 -2.74
N ALA A 63 7.22 -16.61 -2.39
CA ALA A 63 7.24 -17.10 -1.01
C ALA A 63 8.67 -17.34 -0.51
N ARG A 64 9.59 -17.66 -1.42
CA ARG A 64 10.99 -17.94 -1.13
C ARG A 64 11.71 -16.75 -0.47
N PRO A 65 11.78 -15.54 -1.06
CA PRO A 65 12.40 -14.38 -0.40
C PRO A 65 11.68 -13.95 0.89
N VAL A 66 10.37 -14.21 1.00
CA VAL A 66 9.61 -13.95 2.25
C VAL A 66 10.09 -14.88 3.37
N ALA A 67 10.23 -16.18 3.10
CA ALA A 67 10.76 -17.12 4.08
C ALA A 67 12.23 -16.86 4.42
N VAL A 68 13.05 -16.44 3.45
CA VAL A 68 14.41 -15.98 3.74
C VAL A 68 14.39 -14.82 4.74
N ALA A 69 13.55 -13.80 4.51
CA ALA A 69 13.44 -12.67 5.44
C ALA A 69 12.95 -13.10 6.84
N ALA A 70 11.98 -14.02 6.91
CA ALA A 70 11.47 -14.54 8.18
C ALA A 70 12.54 -15.33 8.96
N LEU A 71 13.35 -16.15 8.29
CA LEU A 71 14.44 -16.90 8.92
C LEU A 71 15.62 -16.00 9.29
N LEU A 72 15.95 -14.97 8.49
CA LEU A 72 16.95 -13.97 8.89
C LEU A 72 16.55 -13.25 10.19
N TRP A 73 15.26 -12.90 10.31
CA TRP A 73 14.71 -12.39 11.56
C TRP A 73 14.72 -13.46 12.68
N GLY A 74 14.37 -14.70 12.35
CA GLY A 74 14.45 -15.86 13.25
C GLY A 74 15.84 -16.07 13.85
N GLY A 75 16.89 -15.98 13.05
CA GLY A 75 18.28 -16.04 13.52
C GLY A 75 18.60 -14.98 14.57
N PHE A 76 18.10 -13.75 14.41
CA PHE A 76 18.22 -12.70 15.43
C PHE A 76 17.45 -13.04 16.70
N VAL A 77 16.22 -13.55 16.58
CA VAL A 77 15.40 -14.01 17.72
C VAL A 77 16.12 -15.12 18.49
N TRP A 78 16.67 -16.10 17.78
CA TRP A 78 17.40 -17.21 18.41
C TRP A 78 18.69 -16.76 19.08
N ALA A 79 19.47 -15.88 18.46
CA ALA A 79 20.67 -15.31 19.06
C ALA A 79 20.34 -14.58 20.37
N ARG A 80 19.32 -13.71 20.35
CA ARG A 80 18.87 -12.98 21.53
C ARG A 80 18.36 -13.91 22.63
N ALA A 81 17.46 -14.84 22.30
CA ALA A 81 16.91 -15.80 23.25
C ALA A 81 18.02 -16.67 23.89
N THR A 82 19.05 -17.02 23.11
CA THR A 82 20.20 -17.78 23.61
C THR A 82 20.96 -16.99 24.67
N VAL A 83 21.28 -15.73 24.39
CA VAL A 83 21.95 -14.84 25.35
C VAL A 83 21.11 -14.67 26.61
N ASP A 84 19.81 -14.36 26.46
CA ASP A 84 18.91 -14.11 27.58
C ASP A 84 18.77 -15.36 28.48
N PHE A 85 18.62 -16.55 27.90
CA PHE A 85 18.48 -17.80 28.68
C PHE A 85 19.78 -18.24 29.34
N ILE A 86 20.94 -18.02 28.72
CA ILE A 86 22.24 -18.33 29.33
C ILE A 86 22.52 -17.35 30.47
N ALA A 87 22.33 -16.04 30.24
CA ALA A 87 22.52 -15.01 31.26
C ALA A 87 21.62 -15.24 32.46
N PHE A 88 20.34 -15.60 32.23
CA PHE A 88 19.43 -15.99 33.29
C PHE A 88 20.00 -17.18 34.10
N ARG A 89 20.44 -18.25 33.45
CA ARG A 89 20.98 -19.41 34.18
C ARG A 89 22.25 -19.09 34.97
N GLN A 90 23.15 -18.28 34.41
CA GLN A 90 24.36 -17.83 35.11
C GLN A 90 24.03 -16.99 36.34
N ALA A 91 23.01 -16.13 36.27
CA ALA A 91 22.58 -15.31 37.41
C ALA A 91 22.02 -16.14 38.59
N PHE A 92 21.61 -17.39 38.35
CA PHE A 92 21.11 -18.31 39.37
C PHE A 92 22.04 -19.51 39.60
N ASP A 93 23.30 -19.44 39.13
CA ASP A 93 24.29 -20.53 39.26
C ASP A 93 23.81 -21.90 38.74
N LEU A 94 22.95 -21.89 37.72
CA LEU A 94 22.40 -23.11 37.11
C LEU A 94 23.27 -23.60 35.94
N PRO A 95 23.38 -24.93 35.71
CA PRO A 95 24.06 -25.47 34.54
C PRO A 95 23.46 -24.97 33.23
N TRP A 96 24.29 -24.37 32.37
CA TRP A 96 23.87 -23.72 31.12
C TRP A 96 24.45 -24.35 29.85
N GLN A 97 25.45 -25.24 29.97
CA GLN A 97 26.15 -25.84 28.82
C GLN A 97 25.21 -26.65 27.93
N ARG A 98 24.33 -27.48 28.54
CA ARG A 98 23.31 -28.25 27.80
C ARG A 98 22.37 -27.35 27.01
N LEU A 99 21.93 -26.24 27.62
CA LEU A 99 21.09 -25.25 26.95
C LEU A 99 21.82 -24.62 25.76
N ALA A 100 23.10 -24.24 25.93
CA ALA A 100 23.90 -23.67 24.85
C ALA A 100 24.01 -24.62 23.64
N TRP A 101 24.21 -25.92 23.87
CA TRP A 101 24.23 -26.92 22.79
C TRP A 101 22.88 -27.06 22.08
N ILE A 102 21.77 -27.07 22.83
CA ILE A 102 20.42 -27.13 22.25
C ILE A 102 20.16 -25.90 21.37
N MET A 103 20.42 -24.70 21.90
CA MET A 103 20.22 -23.44 21.17
C MET A 103 21.16 -23.33 19.97
N GLY A 104 22.40 -23.79 20.09
CA GLY A 104 23.34 -23.91 18.98
C GLY A 104 22.79 -24.80 17.86
N GLY A 105 22.19 -25.94 18.20
CA GLY A 105 21.50 -26.80 17.24
C GLY A 105 20.33 -26.12 16.53
N VAL A 106 19.52 -25.34 17.24
CA VAL A 106 18.42 -24.56 16.64
C VAL A 106 18.94 -23.50 15.67
N ILE A 107 19.99 -22.76 16.06
CA ILE A 107 20.63 -21.75 15.20
C ILE A 107 21.25 -22.40 13.95
N LEU A 108 21.88 -23.57 14.09
CA LEU A 108 22.43 -24.31 12.95
C LEU A 108 21.34 -24.80 12.01
N MET A 109 20.19 -25.26 12.51
CA MET A 109 19.04 -25.63 11.69
C MET A 109 18.48 -24.42 10.92
N ASP A 110 18.38 -23.26 11.56
CA ASP A 110 17.97 -22.00 10.91
C ASP A 110 18.96 -21.57 9.81
N GLY A 111 20.27 -21.65 10.09
CA GLY A 111 21.33 -21.40 9.12
C GLY A 111 21.30 -22.38 7.93
N LEU A 112 21.08 -23.67 8.18
CA LEU A 112 20.90 -24.69 7.14
C LEU A 112 19.68 -24.38 6.27
N ALA A 113 18.55 -24.00 6.89
CA ALA A 113 17.35 -23.59 6.19
C ALA A 113 17.59 -22.38 5.28
N LEU A 114 18.29 -21.36 5.77
CA LEU A 114 18.70 -20.19 4.98
C LEU A 114 19.59 -20.57 3.81
N MET A 115 20.61 -21.40 4.03
CA MET A 115 21.50 -21.87 2.98
C MET A 115 20.73 -22.61 1.88
N VAL A 116 19.77 -23.46 2.26
CA VAL A 116 18.92 -24.20 1.32
C VAL A 116 18.00 -23.27 0.53
N LEU A 117 17.38 -22.28 1.19
CA LEU A 117 16.54 -21.28 0.52
C LEU A 117 17.33 -20.31 -0.35
N LEU A 118 18.59 -20.00 -0.04
CA LEU A 118 19.42 -19.14 -0.89
C LEU A 118 20.07 -19.92 -2.04
N GLY A 119 20.28 -21.23 -1.88
CA GLY A 119 20.88 -22.09 -2.88
C GLY A 119 20.03 -22.32 -4.13
N ARG A 120 20.67 -22.57 -5.28
CA ARG A 120 19.98 -22.82 -6.57
C ARG A 120 19.15 -24.12 -6.59
N GLY A 121 19.30 -24.97 -5.57
CA GLY A 121 18.66 -26.28 -5.49
C GLY A 121 17.12 -26.25 -5.41
N LEU A 122 16.52 -25.10 -5.08
CA LEU A 122 15.07 -24.91 -5.04
C LEU A 122 14.52 -24.05 -6.18
N ASP A 123 15.35 -23.63 -7.15
CA ASP A 123 14.91 -22.82 -8.30
C ASP A 123 13.81 -23.50 -9.12
N ARG A 124 13.91 -24.82 -9.32
CA ARG A 124 12.90 -25.62 -10.03
C ARG A 124 11.62 -25.82 -9.22
N TRP A 125 11.72 -25.78 -7.88
CA TRP A 125 10.55 -25.89 -7.00
C TRP A 125 9.71 -24.62 -7.02
N PHE A 126 10.39 -23.47 -6.98
CA PHE A 126 9.78 -22.13 -6.98
C PHE A 126 9.63 -21.60 -8.42
N ASP A 127 8.89 -22.32 -9.24
CA ASP A 127 8.71 -22.05 -10.66
C ASP A 127 7.51 -21.14 -10.98
N ARG A 128 6.45 -21.18 -10.16
CA ARG A 128 5.23 -20.43 -10.44
C ARG A 128 5.41 -18.93 -10.26
N ASP A 129 4.99 -18.17 -11.26
CA ASP A 129 4.99 -16.69 -11.31
C ASP A 129 6.37 -16.04 -11.13
N ARG A 130 7.44 -16.69 -11.60
CA ARG A 130 8.84 -16.26 -11.38
C ARG A 130 9.14 -14.82 -11.85
N GLU A 131 8.58 -14.40 -12.98
CA GLU A 131 8.80 -13.06 -13.56
C GLU A 131 8.37 -11.91 -12.63
N TRP A 132 7.38 -12.14 -11.78
CA TRP A 132 6.84 -11.14 -10.84
C TRP A 132 7.06 -11.53 -9.38
N ALA A 133 8.00 -12.43 -9.11
CA ALA A 133 8.31 -12.90 -7.77
C ALA A 133 8.82 -11.78 -6.86
N VAL A 134 9.76 -10.96 -7.35
CA VAL A 134 10.39 -9.89 -6.58
C VAL A 134 9.39 -8.78 -6.22
N PRO A 135 8.60 -8.19 -7.14
CA PRO A 135 7.58 -7.21 -6.79
C PRO A 135 6.56 -7.74 -5.76
N ARG A 136 6.10 -8.99 -5.92
CA ARG A 136 5.14 -9.61 -5.00
C ARG A 136 5.72 -9.80 -3.59
N ALA A 137 6.96 -10.29 -3.50
CA ALA A 137 7.65 -10.42 -2.23
C ALA A 137 7.88 -9.06 -1.57
N ALA A 138 8.30 -8.05 -2.35
CA ALA A 138 8.46 -6.68 -1.85
C ALA A 138 7.14 -6.11 -1.30
N MET A 139 6.01 -6.35 -1.97
CA MET A 139 4.70 -5.91 -1.47
C MET A 139 4.36 -6.53 -0.12
N PHE A 140 4.59 -7.84 0.03
CA PHE A 140 4.39 -8.56 1.28
C PHE A 140 5.29 -7.95 2.38
N LEU A 141 6.61 -7.89 2.13
CA LEU A 141 7.60 -7.45 3.11
C LEU A 141 7.42 -5.99 3.53
N LEU A 142 7.14 -5.08 2.58
CA LEU A 142 6.89 -3.67 2.90
C LEU A 142 5.60 -3.49 3.70
N THR A 143 4.56 -4.30 3.42
CA THR A 143 3.31 -4.26 4.21
C THR A 143 3.55 -4.76 5.62
N VAL A 144 4.24 -5.90 5.77
CA VAL A 144 4.61 -6.46 7.08
C VAL A 144 5.46 -5.46 7.85
N PHE A 145 6.50 -4.92 7.23
CA PHE A 145 7.37 -3.92 7.84
C PHE A 145 6.58 -2.68 8.28
N GLY A 146 5.75 -2.12 7.41
CA GLY A 146 4.94 -0.94 7.72
C GLY A 146 4.01 -1.15 8.91
N LEU A 147 3.30 -2.28 8.97
CA LEU A 147 2.39 -2.59 10.07
C LEU A 147 3.12 -2.96 11.36
N VAL A 148 4.25 -3.69 11.30
CA VAL A 148 5.08 -3.99 12.47
C VAL A 148 5.65 -2.70 13.05
N MET A 149 6.14 -1.78 12.21
CA MET A 149 6.63 -0.47 12.68
C MET A 149 5.52 0.36 13.29
N ALA A 150 4.33 0.38 12.67
CA ALA A 150 3.17 1.06 13.23
C ALA A 150 2.81 0.49 14.62
N ARG A 151 2.74 -0.84 14.74
CA ARG A 151 2.47 -1.55 16.00
C ARG A 151 3.53 -1.32 17.07
N ALA A 152 4.81 -1.21 16.69
CA ALA A 152 5.92 -1.02 17.64
C ALA A 152 6.10 0.44 18.11
N LYS A 153 5.48 1.43 17.44
CA LYS A 153 5.67 2.86 17.72
C LYS A 153 4.52 3.52 18.45
N VAL A 154 3.43 2.81 18.66
CA VAL A 154 2.21 3.33 19.28
C VAL A 154 1.89 2.51 20.53
N ASP A 155 1.44 3.19 21.58
CA ASP A 155 1.22 2.57 22.90
C ASP A 155 -0.16 1.91 23.03
N PHE A 156 -0.96 1.90 21.96
CA PHE A 156 -2.31 1.33 21.93
C PHE A 156 -2.41 0.23 20.84
N PRO A 157 -3.41 -0.69 20.93
CA PRO A 157 -3.61 -1.74 19.92
C PRO A 157 -4.08 -1.14 18.58
N ILE A 158 -3.13 -0.76 17.73
CA ILE A 158 -3.39 -0.13 16.43
C ILE A 158 -4.12 -1.06 15.46
N LEU A 159 -3.77 -2.34 15.47
CA LEU A 159 -4.37 -3.39 14.65
C LEU A 159 -5.71 -3.83 15.23
N LEU A 160 -6.69 -4.05 14.37
CA LEU A 160 -8.04 -4.35 14.81
C LEU A 160 -8.12 -5.71 15.53
N ALA A 161 -7.37 -6.71 15.06
CA ALA A 161 -7.32 -8.03 15.68
C ALA A 161 -6.78 -7.94 17.12
N ASP A 162 -5.73 -7.16 17.38
CA ASP A 162 -5.20 -6.99 18.74
C ASP A 162 -6.21 -6.33 19.70
N ARG A 163 -7.20 -5.56 19.20
CA ARG A 163 -8.26 -4.94 20.04
C ARG A 163 -9.30 -5.94 20.55
N TYR A 164 -9.54 -7.01 19.79
CA TYR A 164 -10.56 -8.03 20.11
C TYR A 164 -9.95 -9.33 20.59
N LEU A 165 -8.78 -9.70 20.07
CA LEU A 165 -8.05 -10.94 20.31
C LEU A 165 -6.56 -10.60 20.55
N PRO A 166 -6.16 -10.26 21.78
CA PRO A 166 -4.77 -9.93 22.10
C PRO A 166 -3.80 -11.02 21.64
N GLY A 167 -2.71 -10.63 20.96
CA GLY A 167 -1.70 -11.56 20.43
C GLY A 167 -1.98 -12.05 19.01
N TRP A 168 -3.12 -11.70 18.39
CA TRP A 168 -3.46 -12.09 17.02
C TRP A 168 -3.06 -11.07 15.95
N GLY A 169 -2.54 -9.89 16.34
CA GLY A 169 -2.10 -8.86 15.40
C GLY A 169 -1.07 -9.32 14.38
N TRP A 170 -0.17 -10.25 14.73
CA TRP A 170 0.77 -10.85 13.77
C TRP A 170 0.07 -11.61 12.64
N LEU A 171 -1.02 -12.31 12.95
CA LEU A 171 -1.80 -12.99 11.92
C LEU A 171 -2.48 -11.99 10.99
N GLU A 172 -3.06 -10.91 11.52
CA GLU A 172 -3.61 -9.82 10.71
C GLU A 172 -2.53 -9.22 9.79
N ILE A 173 -1.33 -8.93 10.31
CA ILE A 173 -0.19 -8.44 9.53
C ILE A 173 0.15 -9.40 8.39
N PHE A 174 0.27 -10.69 8.69
CA PHE A 174 0.59 -11.72 7.70
C PHE A 174 -0.49 -11.81 6.61
N LEU A 175 -1.77 -11.79 6.99
CA LEU A 175 -2.89 -11.83 6.07
C LEU A 175 -2.96 -10.57 5.19
N LEU A 176 -2.66 -9.39 5.73
CA LEU A 176 -2.57 -8.15 4.95
C LEU A 176 -1.38 -8.15 4.00
N GLY A 177 -0.24 -8.73 4.39
CA GLY A 177 0.89 -8.98 3.49
C GLY A 177 0.51 -9.92 2.34
N CYS A 178 -0.20 -11.01 2.64
CA CYS A 178 -0.74 -11.94 1.65
C CYS A 178 -1.74 -11.26 0.72
N TYR A 179 -2.61 -10.40 1.26
CA TYR A 179 -3.56 -9.59 0.51
C TYR A 179 -2.82 -8.63 -0.45
N ALA A 180 -1.82 -7.90 0.04
CA ALA A 180 -1.04 -6.94 -0.76
C ALA A 180 -0.39 -7.61 -1.98
N GLN A 181 0.33 -8.72 -1.79
CA GLN A 181 0.96 -9.40 -2.92
C GLN A 181 -0.08 -9.98 -3.90
N TRP A 182 -1.24 -10.41 -3.40
CA TRP A 182 -2.30 -10.99 -4.22
C TRP A 182 -2.92 -9.94 -5.14
N ILE A 183 -3.35 -8.79 -4.59
CA ILE A 183 -3.89 -7.70 -5.40
C ILE A 183 -2.83 -7.13 -6.35
N GLY A 184 -1.57 -7.05 -5.91
CA GLY A 184 -0.45 -6.63 -6.75
C GLY A 184 -0.24 -7.53 -7.96
N SER A 185 -0.40 -8.85 -7.78
CA SER A 185 -0.33 -9.81 -8.89
C SER A 185 -1.43 -9.58 -9.94
N MET A 186 -2.63 -9.18 -9.51
CA MET A 186 -3.73 -8.83 -10.40
C MET A 186 -3.48 -7.50 -11.14
N MET A 187 -2.67 -6.61 -10.56
CA MET A 187 -2.29 -5.32 -11.14
C MET A 187 -1.05 -5.38 -12.06
N ARG A 188 -0.50 -6.57 -12.31
CA ARG A 188 0.72 -6.76 -13.11
C ARG A 188 0.64 -6.16 -14.52
N THR A 189 -0.53 -6.22 -15.18
CA THR A 189 -0.74 -5.63 -16.51
C THR A 189 -1.44 -4.27 -16.43
N PRO A 190 -1.25 -3.35 -17.39
CA PRO A 190 -1.95 -2.06 -17.40
C PRO A 190 -3.47 -2.20 -17.33
N LYS A 191 -4.04 -3.19 -18.04
CA LYS A 191 -5.47 -3.51 -18.00
C LYS A 191 -5.90 -3.98 -16.61
N GLY A 192 -5.12 -4.88 -15.98
CA GLY A 192 -5.35 -5.36 -14.62
C GLY A 192 -5.34 -4.22 -13.59
N HIS A 193 -4.34 -3.34 -13.65
CA HIS A 193 -4.26 -2.14 -12.81
C HIS A 193 -5.55 -1.31 -12.92
N ARG A 194 -5.99 -0.94 -14.14
CA ARG A 194 -7.22 -0.15 -14.34
C ARG A 194 -8.45 -0.82 -13.73
N MET A 195 -8.53 -2.16 -13.79
CA MET A 195 -9.69 -2.91 -13.31
C MET A 195 -9.68 -3.11 -11.79
N VAL A 196 -8.50 -3.34 -11.19
CA VAL A 196 -8.37 -3.69 -9.78
C VAL A 196 -8.31 -2.45 -8.90
N ARG A 197 -7.58 -1.40 -9.32
CA ARG A 197 -7.37 -0.16 -8.53
C ARG A 197 -8.69 0.42 -7.99
N PRO A 198 -9.74 0.68 -8.80
CA PRO A 198 -10.99 1.25 -8.29
C PRO A 198 -11.69 0.35 -7.26
N ARG A 199 -11.56 -0.98 -7.40
CA ARG A 199 -12.22 -1.95 -6.51
C ARG A 199 -11.55 -2.00 -5.15
N ILE A 200 -10.22 -2.10 -5.12
CA ILE A 200 -9.48 -2.09 -3.85
C ILE A 200 -9.63 -0.73 -3.15
N TRP A 201 -9.65 0.36 -3.92
CA TRP A 201 -9.85 1.70 -3.38
C TRP A 201 -11.25 1.88 -2.77
N GLY A 202 -12.28 1.36 -3.45
CA GLY A 202 -13.63 1.27 -2.92
C GLY A 202 -13.73 0.40 -1.67
N LEU A 203 -13.05 -0.76 -1.63
CA LEU A 203 -12.97 -1.62 -0.45
C LEU A 203 -12.36 -0.88 0.74
N PHE A 204 -11.26 -0.17 0.55
CA PHE A 204 -10.65 0.64 1.62
C PHE A 204 -11.63 1.68 2.16
N SER A 205 -12.31 2.42 1.27
CA SER A 205 -13.33 3.37 1.70
C SER A 205 -14.47 2.69 2.45
N ALA A 206 -14.96 1.56 1.97
CA ALA A 206 -16.05 0.82 2.60
C ALA A 206 -15.66 0.34 4.01
N VAL A 207 -14.48 -0.27 4.16
CA VAL A 207 -13.97 -0.72 5.47
C VAL A 207 -13.82 0.46 6.43
N PHE A 208 -13.22 1.57 5.97
CA PHE A 208 -13.05 2.77 6.77
C PHE A 208 -14.38 3.34 7.30
N PHE A 209 -15.38 3.51 6.42
CA PHE A 209 -16.69 4.06 6.81
C PHE A 209 -17.58 3.05 7.54
N LEU A 210 -17.46 1.75 7.27
CA LEU A 210 -18.15 0.71 8.03
C LEU A 210 -17.64 0.68 9.47
N GLN A 211 -16.32 0.69 9.66
CA GLN A 211 -15.71 0.83 10.98
C GLN A 211 -16.13 2.14 11.65
N LEU A 212 -16.26 3.23 10.86
CA LEU A 212 -16.80 4.50 11.35
C LEU A 212 -18.19 4.34 11.97
N ALA A 213 -19.11 3.80 11.17
CA ALA A 213 -20.51 3.59 11.52
C ALA A 213 -20.67 2.63 12.71
N LEU A 214 -20.00 1.47 12.69
CA LEU A 214 -20.05 0.50 13.79
C LEU A 214 -19.59 1.11 15.12
N GLY A 215 -18.52 1.90 15.10
CA GLY A 215 -18.06 2.60 16.30
C GLY A 215 -19.07 3.65 16.80
N LEU A 216 -19.78 4.35 15.90
CA LEU A 216 -20.84 5.30 16.29
C LEU A 216 -22.12 4.60 16.80
N LEU A 217 -22.35 3.35 16.42
CA LEU A 217 -23.47 2.51 16.88
C LEU A 217 -23.18 1.81 18.22
N GLY A 218 -22.06 2.11 18.88
CA GLY A 218 -21.72 1.60 20.21
C GLY A 218 -20.64 0.50 20.24
N MET A 219 -20.04 0.14 19.10
CA MET A 219 -18.84 -0.71 19.11
C MET A 219 -17.58 0.12 19.35
N ASP A 220 -17.44 0.71 20.54
CA ASP A 220 -16.43 1.74 20.82
C ASP A 220 -14.98 1.32 20.51
N ARG A 221 -14.65 0.02 20.60
CA ARG A 221 -13.32 -0.51 20.22
C ARG A 221 -12.97 -0.31 18.72
N MET A 222 -13.97 -0.05 17.88
CA MET A 222 -13.80 0.32 16.46
C MET A 222 -13.37 1.79 16.30
N LEU A 223 -13.62 2.66 17.30
CA LEU A 223 -13.09 4.01 17.40
C LEU A 223 -11.68 3.95 18.01
N MET A 224 -10.75 4.75 17.49
CA MET A 224 -9.42 4.84 18.11
C MET A 224 -9.29 5.93 19.16
N THR A 225 -10.07 7.01 19.05
CA THR A 225 -10.01 8.15 19.95
C THR A 225 -11.40 8.45 20.46
N GLY A 226 -11.53 8.83 21.73
CA GLY A 226 -12.79 9.33 22.31
C GLY A 226 -13.28 10.64 21.70
N THR A 227 -12.58 11.17 20.69
CA THR A 227 -12.92 12.39 19.95
C THR A 227 -13.29 12.06 18.51
N LEU A 228 -14.49 12.45 18.09
CA LEU A 228 -14.96 12.21 16.73
C LEU A 228 -14.14 13.02 15.71
N HIS A 229 -13.31 12.32 14.93
CA HIS A 229 -12.63 12.89 13.76
C HIS A 229 -13.54 12.78 12.54
N LEU A 230 -14.12 13.90 12.10
CA LEU A 230 -14.96 13.92 10.92
C LEU A 230 -14.12 13.58 9.67
N PRO A 231 -14.48 12.55 8.87
CA PRO A 231 -13.71 12.11 7.73
C PRO A 231 -14.00 12.97 6.49
N VAL A 232 -13.57 14.24 6.56
CA VAL A 232 -13.65 15.18 5.44
C VAL A 232 -12.22 15.60 5.08
N PRO A 233 -11.70 15.29 3.87
CA PRO A 233 -10.29 15.55 3.54
C PRO A 233 -9.85 17.00 3.76
N ALA A 234 -10.71 17.99 3.56
CA ALA A 234 -10.37 19.39 3.84
C ALA A 234 -9.91 19.65 5.28
N LEU A 235 -10.37 18.84 6.24
CA LEU A 235 -9.97 18.92 7.64
C LEU A 235 -8.53 18.46 7.91
N ILE A 236 -7.87 17.82 6.94
CA ILE A 236 -6.43 17.55 7.02
C ILE A 236 -5.67 18.87 7.17
N ALA A 237 -6.05 19.91 6.41
CA ALA A 237 -5.47 21.25 6.54
C ALA A 237 -6.21 22.12 7.57
N ALA A 238 -7.54 22.16 7.51
CA ALA A 238 -8.35 23.07 8.34
C ALA A 238 -8.39 22.67 9.83
N GLY A 239 -8.37 21.37 10.14
CA GLY A 239 -8.47 20.87 11.53
C GLY A 239 -7.34 21.37 12.44
N PRO A 240 -6.06 21.21 12.04
CA PRO A 240 -4.92 21.74 12.80
C PRO A 240 -4.91 23.26 12.91
N VAL A 241 -5.41 23.99 11.91
CA VAL A 241 -5.54 25.45 11.96
C VAL A 241 -6.54 25.85 13.06
N PHE A 242 -7.71 25.21 13.10
CA PHE A 242 -8.73 25.46 14.11
C PHE A 242 -8.28 25.04 15.53
N ARG A 243 -7.76 23.81 15.69
CA ARG A 243 -7.39 23.27 17.02
C ARG A 243 -6.04 23.73 17.54
N GLY A 244 -5.13 24.20 16.67
CA GLY A 244 -3.74 24.45 17.04
C GLY A 244 -2.93 23.20 17.36
N GLY A 245 -3.37 22.03 16.89
CA GLY A 245 -2.74 20.74 17.17
C GLY A 245 -3.33 19.60 16.34
N GLY A 246 -2.95 18.36 16.63
CA GLY A 246 -3.44 17.18 15.90
C GLY A 246 -2.85 17.04 14.49
N TYR A 247 -1.52 17.15 14.39
CA TYR A 247 -0.77 17.10 13.13
C TYR A 247 -0.63 15.71 12.51
N PHE A 248 -1.13 14.66 13.16
CA PHE A 248 -0.99 13.28 12.69
C PHE A 248 -1.43 13.10 11.24
N MET A 249 -2.64 13.58 10.88
CA MET A 249 -3.14 13.46 9.50
C MET A 249 -2.33 14.27 8.49
N LEU A 250 -1.73 15.41 8.89
CA LEU A 250 -0.82 16.17 8.04
C LEU A 250 0.49 15.43 7.80
N VAL A 251 1.06 14.82 8.84
CA VAL A 251 2.28 14.01 8.74
C VAL A 251 2.03 12.78 7.88
N LEU A 252 0.91 12.07 8.10
CA LEU A 252 0.52 10.90 7.30
C LEU A 252 0.31 11.27 5.83
N PHE A 253 -0.41 12.35 5.57
CA PHE A 253 -0.61 12.87 4.22
C PHE A 253 0.72 13.30 3.57
N GLY A 254 1.56 14.03 4.30
CA GLY A 254 2.89 14.44 3.82
C GLY A 254 3.80 13.26 3.48
N ALA A 255 3.91 12.29 4.38
CA ALA A 255 4.72 11.09 4.18
C ALA A 255 4.27 10.29 2.94
N THR A 256 2.96 10.14 2.75
CA THR A 256 2.44 9.45 1.56
C THR A 256 2.62 10.25 0.27
N LEU A 257 2.55 11.59 0.32
CA LEU A 257 2.92 12.42 -0.83
C LEU A 257 4.40 12.28 -1.20
N LEU A 258 5.30 12.10 -0.22
CA LEU A 258 6.71 11.82 -0.52
C LEU A 258 6.89 10.48 -1.23
N LEU A 259 6.19 9.44 -0.76
CA LEU A 259 6.33 8.07 -1.27
C LEU A 259 5.67 7.86 -2.64
N VAL A 260 4.44 8.34 -2.83
CA VAL A 260 3.63 8.07 -4.03
C VAL A 260 3.12 9.33 -4.74
N GLY A 261 3.51 10.52 -4.30
CA GLY A 261 3.14 11.78 -4.94
C GLY A 261 1.62 12.03 -4.90
N PRO A 262 1.03 12.62 -5.96
CA PRO A 262 -0.41 12.90 -6.01
C PRO A 262 -1.29 11.63 -6.11
N ALA A 263 -0.69 10.44 -6.11
CA ALA A 263 -1.40 9.16 -6.11
C ALA A 263 -2.24 8.91 -4.86
N TRP A 264 -1.97 9.63 -3.75
CA TRP A 264 -2.86 9.63 -2.58
C TRP A 264 -4.33 9.82 -2.99
N CYS A 265 -4.60 10.82 -3.83
CA CYS A 265 -5.94 11.17 -4.28
C CYS A 265 -6.60 10.10 -5.16
N SER A 266 -5.85 9.12 -5.68
CA SER A 266 -6.34 8.09 -6.60
C SER A 266 -6.20 6.65 -6.08
N HIS A 267 -5.61 6.47 -4.89
CA HIS A 267 -5.35 5.17 -4.28
C HIS A 267 -5.67 5.10 -2.78
N LEU A 268 -5.49 6.19 -2.02
CA LEU A 268 -5.50 6.18 -0.55
C LEU A 268 -6.54 7.11 0.08
N CYS A 269 -7.12 8.04 -0.68
CA CYS A 269 -8.16 8.94 -0.19
C CYS A 269 -9.53 8.24 -0.18
N TYR A 270 -10.12 7.99 0.99
CA TYR A 270 -11.42 7.30 1.10
C TYR A 270 -12.56 8.05 0.36
N ILE A 271 -12.62 9.39 0.41
CA ILE A 271 -13.63 10.18 -0.34
C ILE A 271 -13.38 10.15 -1.85
N GLY A 272 -12.12 10.08 -2.28
CA GLY A 272 -11.83 10.03 -3.72
C GLY A 272 -12.40 8.79 -4.39
N ALA A 273 -12.55 7.68 -3.65
CA ALA A 273 -13.19 6.47 -4.15
C ALA A 273 -14.66 6.70 -4.52
N TRP A 274 -15.37 7.57 -3.79
CA TRP A 274 -16.77 7.90 -4.08
C TRP A 274 -16.89 8.72 -5.37
N ASP A 275 -15.99 9.70 -5.55
CA ASP A 275 -15.95 10.52 -6.77
C ASP A 275 -15.55 9.68 -8.01
N ASP A 276 -14.61 8.74 -7.86
CA ASP A 276 -14.26 7.78 -8.90
C ASP A 276 -15.44 6.85 -9.24
N ALA A 277 -16.18 6.37 -8.23
CA ALA A 277 -17.38 5.57 -8.45
C ALA A 277 -18.47 6.37 -9.18
N MET A 278 -18.80 7.58 -8.71
CA MET A 278 -19.83 8.43 -9.32
C MET A 278 -19.47 8.83 -10.75
N SER A 279 -18.22 9.24 -10.99
CA SER A 279 -17.76 9.57 -12.34
C SER A 279 -17.83 8.38 -13.29
N ARG A 280 -17.66 7.13 -12.80
CA ARG A 280 -17.79 5.92 -13.62
C ARG A 280 -19.21 5.57 -14.03
N LEU A 281 -20.23 6.02 -13.30
CA LEU A 281 -21.64 5.88 -13.67
C LEU A 281 -22.06 6.87 -14.78
N GLY A 282 -21.22 7.86 -15.05
CA GLY A 282 -21.42 8.87 -16.08
C GLY A 282 -20.92 8.49 -17.48
N PRO A 283 -20.97 9.46 -18.42
CA PRO A 283 -20.39 9.29 -19.75
C PRO A 283 -18.86 9.10 -19.69
N ARG A 284 -18.24 8.82 -20.84
CA ARG A 284 -16.78 8.84 -20.94
C ARG A 284 -16.28 10.29 -20.77
N PRO A 285 -15.22 10.53 -19.99
CA PRO A 285 -14.70 11.88 -19.79
C PRO A 285 -14.24 12.48 -21.12
N ALA A 286 -14.47 13.78 -21.28
CA ALA A 286 -13.96 14.59 -22.38
C ALA A 286 -13.16 15.78 -21.81
N PRO A 287 -12.07 16.21 -22.46
CA PRO A 287 -11.32 17.37 -22.02
C PRO A 287 -12.19 18.62 -21.89
N SER A 288 -11.99 19.40 -20.85
CA SER A 288 -12.76 20.63 -20.59
C SER A 288 -11.87 21.77 -20.11
N ASN A 289 -11.89 22.89 -20.83
CA ASN A 289 -11.16 24.10 -20.44
C ASN A 289 -11.71 24.73 -19.16
N VAL A 290 -13.04 24.72 -18.98
CA VAL A 290 -13.69 25.23 -17.76
C VAL A 290 -13.21 24.45 -16.53
N LEU A 291 -13.26 23.12 -16.58
CA LEU A 291 -12.78 22.29 -15.46
C LEU A 291 -11.27 22.39 -15.26
N ARG A 292 -10.50 22.73 -16.30
CA ARG A 292 -9.06 22.97 -16.19
C ARG A 292 -8.79 24.23 -15.38
N SER A 293 -9.47 25.33 -15.69
CA SER A 293 -9.35 26.58 -14.93
C SER A 293 -9.79 26.40 -13.48
N LEU A 294 -10.91 25.71 -13.26
CA LEU A 294 -11.40 25.36 -11.91
C LEU A 294 -10.44 24.43 -11.15
N SER A 295 -9.55 23.73 -11.85
CA SER A 295 -8.57 22.88 -11.20
C SER A 295 -7.53 23.64 -10.39
N LEU A 296 -7.26 24.89 -10.73
CA LEU A 296 -6.47 25.77 -9.88
C LEU A 296 -7.37 26.69 -9.07
N LEU A 297 -8.26 27.42 -9.74
CA LEU A 297 -9.05 28.49 -9.12
C LEU A 297 -10.07 27.95 -8.12
N GLY A 298 -10.85 26.93 -8.49
CA GLY A 298 -11.89 26.37 -7.62
C GLY A 298 -11.29 25.74 -6.36
N ARG A 299 -10.28 24.87 -6.52
CA ARG A 299 -9.60 24.24 -5.38
C ARG A 299 -8.78 25.21 -4.54
N GLY A 300 -8.25 26.28 -5.16
CA GLY A 300 -7.57 27.37 -4.46
C GLY A 300 -8.56 28.16 -3.60
N ALA A 301 -9.72 28.52 -4.17
CA ALA A 301 -10.78 29.22 -3.46
C ALA A 301 -11.31 28.39 -2.27
N THR A 302 -11.57 27.09 -2.45
CA THR A 302 -12.02 26.23 -1.34
C THR A 302 -10.93 26.00 -0.29
N LEU A 303 -9.65 26.04 -0.67
CA LEU A 303 -8.54 25.96 0.28
C LEU A 303 -8.45 27.22 1.14
N VAL A 304 -8.48 28.40 0.51
CA VAL A 304 -8.50 29.70 1.21
C VAL A 304 -9.73 29.79 2.10
N LEU A 305 -10.90 29.37 1.62
CA LEU A 305 -12.12 29.34 2.41
C LEU A 305 -11.99 28.41 3.62
N ALA A 306 -11.56 27.15 3.41
CA ALA A 306 -11.47 26.17 4.49
C ALA A 306 -10.47 26.59 5.59
N VAL A 307 -9.30 27.10 5.20
CA VAL A 307 -8.27 27.56 6.15
C VAL A 307 -8.68 28.88 6.80
N GLY A 308 -9.21 29.83 6.02
CA GLY A 308 -9.64 31.15 6.51
C GLY A 308 -10.80 31.04 7.50
N VAL A 309 -11.80 30.21 7.20
CA VAL A 309 -12.91 29.93 8.14
C VAL A 309 -12.37 29.25 9.39
N ALA A 310 -11.54 28.22 9.27
CA ALA A 310 -10.96 27.54 10.44
C ALA A 310 -10.16 28.48 11.34
N TRP A 311 -9.37 29.37 10.75
CA TRP A 311 -8.61 30.39 11.48
C TRP A 311 -9.54 31.42 12.14
N GLY A 312 -10.54 31.93 11.42
CA GLY A 312 -11.51 32.87 11.97
C GLY A 312 -12.30 32.30 13.14
N LEU A 313 -12.77 31.06 13.03
CA LEU A 313 -13.46 30.36 14.12
C LEU A 313 -12.58 30.22 15.37
N ARG A 314 -11.27 29.98 15.19
CA ARG A 314 -10.32 29.90 16.29
C ARG A 314 -10.12 31.24 16.98
N VAL A 315 -9.86 32.31 16.21
CA VAL A 315 -9.62 33.65 16.76
C VAL A 315 -10.85 34.18 17.49
N LEU A 316 -12.05 33.87 16.99
CA LEU A 316 -13.32 34.24 17.62
C LEU A 316 -13.73 33.32 18.79
N GLY A 317 -12.93 32.30 19.13
CA GLY A 317 -13.23 31.38 20.24
C GLY A 317 -14.50 30.57 20.05
N VAL A 318 -14.90 30.29 18.80
CA VAL A 318 -16.16 29.61 18.49
C VAL A 318 -16.10 28.14 18.97
N PRO A 319 -17.19 27.61 19.57
CA PRO A 319 -17.22 26.22 20.03
C PRO A 319 -16.94 25.20 18.91
N GLY A 320 -16.28 24.10 19.29
CA GLY A 320 -15.89 23.03 18.34
C GLY A 320 -17.08 22.40 17.61
N ALA A 321 -18.28 22.37 18.21
CA ALA A 321 -19.49 21.87 17.57
C ALA A 321 -19.82 22.63 16.28
N SER A 322 -19.69 23.96 16.27
CA SER A 322 -19.93 24.78 15.08
C SER A 322 -18.91 24.49 13.97
N ALA A 323 -17.63 24.29 14.33
CA ALA A 323 -16.61 23.90 13.38
C ALA A 323 -16.89 22.52 12.76
N VAL A 324 -17.38 21.56 13.56
CA VAL A 324 -17.80 20.23 13.08
C VAL A 324 -19.00 20.35 12.13
N LEU A 325 -20.02 21.15 12.47
CA LEU A 325 -21.19 21.37 11.63
C LEU A 325 -20.82 21.99 10.27
N LEU A 326 -19.96 23.02 10.28
CA LEU A 326 -19.46 23.63 9.04
C LEU A 326 -18.62 22.66 8.21
N GLY A 327 -17.77 21.87 8.86
CA GLY A 327 -17.01 20.80 8.21
C GLY A 327 -17.91 19.73 7.59
N ALA A 328 -18.99 19.35 8.28
CA ALA A 328 -19.98 18.40 7.77
C ALA A 328 -20.77 18.98 6.60
N ALA A 329 -21.21 20.24 6.68
CA ALA A 329 -21.86 20.94 5.58
C ALA A 329 -20.95 21.01 4.34
N PHE A 330 -19.68 21.36 4.51
CA PHE A 330 -18.70 21.34 3.42
C PHE A 330 -18.55 19.93 2.80
N GLY A 331 -18.49 18.90 3.64
CA GLY A 331 -18.46 17.51 3.20
C GLY A 331 -19.69 17.12 2.39
N LEU A 332 -20.90 17.47 2.86
CA LEU A 332 -22.18 17.20 2.19
C LEU A 332 -22.30 17.91 0.84
N VAL A 333 -21.88 19.18 0.75
CA VAL A 333 -21.77 19.90 -0.53
C VAL A 333 -20.82 19.15 -1.47
N GLY A 334 -19.68 18.68 -0.94
CA GLY A 334 -18.75 17.85 -1.68
C GLY A 334 -19.38 16.57 -2.24
N VAL A 335 -20.19 15.86 -1.45
CA VAL A 335 -20.96 14.69 -1.90
C VAL A 335 -21.98 15.06 -2.97
N GLY A 336 -22.69 16.19 -2.82
CA GLY A 336 -23.57 16.71 -3.86
C GLY A 336 -22.86 16.94 -5.20
N VAL A 337 -21.65 17.52 -5.17
CA VAL A 337 -20.81 17.68 -6.37
C VAL A 337 -20.45 16.33 -7.00
N MET A 338 -20.23 15.28 -6.20
CA MET A 338 -19.97 13.93 -6.73
C MET A 338 -21.21 13.37 -7.43
N VAL A 339 -22.35 13.37 -6.74
CA VAL A 339 -23.61 12.74 -7.19
C VAL A 339 -24.16 13.41 -8.45
N PHE A 340 -24.19 14.74 -8.50
CA PHE A 340 -24.82 15.47 -9.60
C PHE A 340 -23.84 15.86 -10.70
N VAL A 341 -22.69 16.47 -10.34
CA VAL A 341 -21.78 17.05 -11.32
C VAL A 341 -20.76 16.04 -11.83
N SER A 342 -20.14 15.29 -10.93
CA SER A 342 -19.07 14.35 -11.29
C SER A 342 -19.62 13.16 -12.06
N ARG A 343 -20.79 12.63 -11.63
CA ARG A 343 -21.58 11.67 -12.40
C ARG A 343 -22.00 12.23 -13.77
N GLY A 344 -22.62 13.41 -13.83
CA GLY A 344 -23.10 13.98 -15.10
C GLY A 344 -21.98 14.21 -16.12
N ARG A 345 -20.77 14.56 -15.66
CA ARG A 345 -19.62 14.86 -16.51
C ARG A 345 -18.73 13.65 -16.82
N GLY A 346 -18.92 12.52 -16.15
CA GLY A 346 -18.00 11.39 -16.25
C GLY A 346 -16.58 11.69 -15.73
N MET A 347 -16.42 12.74 -14.92
CA MET A 347 -15.13 13.22 -14.43
C MET A 347 -15.17 13.35 -12.92
N MET A 348 -14.02 13.22 -12.26
CA MET A 348 -13.89 13.37 -10.81
C MET A 348 -13.88 14.86 -10.44
N VAL A 349 -15.01 15.54 -10.67
CA VAL A 349 -15.12 17.01 -10.56
C VAL A 349 -14.93 17.44 -9.11
N HIS A 350 -15.41 16.67 -8.14
CA HIS A 350 -15.13 16.96 -6.74
C HIS A 350 -13.61 16.99 -6.49
N CYS A 351 -12.88 15.94 -6.85
CA CYS A 351 -11.43 15.87 -6.62
C CYS A 351 -10.62 16.88 -7.47
N THR A 352 -11.12 17.25 -8.64
CA THR A 352 -10.37 18.09 -9.59
C THR A 352 -10.72 19.57 -9.55
N ALA A 353 -11.87 19.97 -9.02
CA ALA A 353 -12.33 21.37 -8.99
C ALA A 353 -12.80 21.86 -7.61
N PHE A 354 -13.19 20.99 -6.68
CA PHE A 354 -13.75 21.38 -5.38
C PHE A 354 -12.84 21.06 -4.19
N CYS A 355 -12.27 19.86 -4.12
CA CYS A 355 -11.52 19.40 -2.95
C CYS A 355 -10.19 20.15 -2.79
N PRO A 356 -9.98 20.90 -1.69
CA PRO A 356 -8.76 21.69 -1.49
C PRO A 356 -7.52 20.81 -1.37
N MET A 357 -7.65 19.65 -0.72
CA MET A 357 -6.55 18.68 -0.61
C MET A 357 -6.15 18.07 -1.96
N GLY A 358 -7.05 18.10 -2.96
CA GLY A 358 -6.70 17.73 -4.33
C GLY A 358 -5.66 18.68 -4.94
N LEU A 359 -5.73 19.99 -4.65
CA LEU A 359 -4.71 20.94 -5.09
C LEU A 359 -3.41 20.78 -4.31
N VAL A 360 -3.51 20.70 -2.97
CA VAL A 360 -2.36 20.48 -2.10
C VAL A 360 -1.59 19.22 -2.52
N GLY A 361 -2.29 18.11 -2.74
CA GLY A 361 -1.67 16.86 -3.19
C GLY A 361 -1.01 16.95 -4.56
N ASN A 362 -1.60 17.69 -5.50
CA ASN A 362 -1.01 17.88 -6.84
C ASN A 362 0.21 18.80 -6.85
N VAL A 363 0.27 19.79 -5.95
CA VAL A 363 1.40 20.71 -5.83
C VAL A 363 2.52 20.07 -5.02
N LEU A 364 2.24 19.67 -3.79
CA LEU A 364 3.24 19.08 -2.88
C LEU A 364 3.70 17.70 -3.35
N GLY A 365 2.83 16.92 -4.00
CA GLY A 365 3.18 15.62 -4.58
C GLY A 365 4.23 15.69 -5.69
N ARG A 366 4.59 16.87 -6.19
CA ARG A 366 5.71 17.03 -7.13
C ARG A 366 7.07 16.82 -6.48
N ILE A 367 7.17 16.86 -5.15
CA ILE A 367 8.39 16.50 -4.42
C ILE A 367 8.76 15.04 -4.71
N SER A 368 7.77 14.16 -4.80
CA SER A 368 8.00 12.79 -5.23
C SER A 368 8.44 12.77 -6.70
N PRO A 369 9.40 11.91 -7.09
CA PRO A 369 9.94 11.86 -8.46
C PRO A 369 9.03 11.12 -9.46
N TRP A 370 7.95 10.47 -9.03
CA TRP A 370 7.03 9.74 -9.91
C TRP A 370 6.38 10.65 -10.94
N ARG A 371 6.46 10.30 -12.22
CA ARG A 371 5.81 11.03 -13.32
C ARG A 371 5.11 10.08 -14.28
N ILE A 372 4.07 10.57 -14.96
CA ILE A 372 3.60 9.99 -16.22
C ILE A 372 4.18 10.83 -17.36
N ARG A 373 4.79 10.18 -18.35
CA ARG A 373 5.34 10.81 -19.55
C ARG A 373 4.78 10.17 -20.80
N ILE A 374 4.70 10.95 -21.87
CA ILE A 374 4.25 10.55 -23.19
C ILE A 374 5.47 10.62 -24.12
N GLY A 375 5.73 9.55 -24.89
CA GLY A 375 6.83 9.47 -25.85
C GLY A 375 6.65 10.43 -27.02
N ALA A 376 7.77 10.87 -27.62
CA ALA A 376 7.78 11.76 -28.77
C ALA A 376 7.16 11.12 -30.02
N ASP A 377 7.16 9.79 -30.09
CA ASP A 377 6.55 8.93 -31.08
C ASP A 377 5.05 8.63 -30.81
N CYS A 378 4.38 9.48 -30.03
CA CYS A 378 2.95 9.38 -29.81
C CYS A 378 2.19 9.73 -31.09
N THR A 379 1.25 8.87 -31.49
CA THR A 379 0.43 9.06 -32.70
C THR A 379 -0.66 10.11 -32.58
N GLY A 380 -0.83 10.74 -31.40
CA GLY A 380 -1.89 11.74 -31.20
C GLY A 380 -3.32 11.19 -31.21
N CYS A 381 -3.54 9.86 -31.16
CA CYS A 381 -4.87 9.25 -31.36
C CYS A 381 -5.97 9.58 -30.33
N GLY A 382 -5.65 10.31 -29.26
CA GLY A 382 -6.64 10.77 -28.27
C GLY A 382 -7.29 9.69 -27.38
N ALA A 383 -6.95 8.40 -27.52
CA ALA A 383 -7.57 7.31 -26.75
C ALA A 383 -7.49 7.51 -25.22
N CYS A 384 -6.42 8.17 -24.75
CA CYS A 384 -6.21 8.47 -23.34
C CYS A 384 -7.16 9.55 -22.78
N PHE A 385 -7.73 10.43 -23.61
CA PHE A 385 -8.65 11.49 -23.20
C PHE A 385 -9.93 10.90 -22.63
N SER A 386 -10.52 9.94 -23.36
CA SER A 386 -11.73 9.20 -22.95
C SER A 386 -11.57 8.35 -21.68
N ARG A 387 -10.37 8.30 -21.10
CA ARG A 387 -10.06 7.57 -19.86
C ARG A 387 -9.61 8.49 -18.73
N CYS A 388 -9.24 9.73 -19.02
CA CYS A 388 -8.70 10.65 -18.03
C CYS A 388 -9.82 11.35 -17.25
N ARG A 389 -10.29 10.72 -16.16
CA ARG A 389 -11.32 11.32 -15.29
C ARG A 389 -10.85 12.53 -14.49
N TYR A 390 -9.55 12.82 -14.51
CA TYR A 390 -8.93 13.95 -13.83
C TYR A 390 -8.74 15.18 -14.74
N ASN A 391 -9.26 15.15 -15.97
CA ASN A 391 -9.12 16.24 -16.96
C ASN A 391 -7.65 16.69 -17.16
N ALA A 392 -6.72 15.74 -17.08
CA ALA A 392 -5.27 15.98 -17.11
C ALA A 392 -4.65 15.77 -18.49
N LEU A 393 -5.42 15.30 -19.48
CA LEU A 393 -4.94 14.98 -20.82
C LEU A 393 -5.88 15.62 -21.85
N ASP A 394 -5.27 16.30 -22.81
CA ASP A 394 -5.85 16.82 -24.05
C ASP A 394 -4.75 16.87 -25.11
N GLU A 395 -5.07 17.39 -26.30
CA GLU A 395 -4.13 17.52 -27.42
C GLU A 395 -2.89 18.33 -27.05
N GLY A 396 -3.06 19.50 -26.42
CA GLY A 396 -1.94 20.33 -25.99
C GLY A 396 -1.01 19.64 -24.97
N ARG A 397 -1.55 18.88 -24.01
CA ARG A 397 -0.75 18.13 -23.03
C ARG A 397 -0.03 16.93 -23.67
N VAL A 398 -0.65 16.30 -24.66
CA VAL A 398 0.01 15.24 -25.44
C VAL A 398 1.18 15.80 -26.23
N ALA A 399 1.01 16.94 -26.90
CA ALA A 399 2.08 17.63 -27.62
C ALA A 399 3.25 18.03 -26.68
N LEU A 400 2.94 18.45 -25.44
CA LEU A 400 3.95 18.76 -24.43
C LEU A 400 4.62 17.53 -23.77
N GLY A 401 4.21 16.30 -24.14
CA GLY A 401 4.78 15.06 -23.60
C GLY A 401 4.45 14.78 -22.12
N ARG A 402 3.50 15.51 -21.51
CA ARG A 402 3.18 15.39 -20.07
C ARG A 402 1.75 15.81 -19.69
N PRO A 403 1.08 15.10 -18.76
CA PRO A 403 -0.25 15.47 -18.30
C PRO A 403 -0.26 16.77 -17.49
N ALA A 404 -1.43 17.40 -17.34
CA ALA A 404 -1.64 18.62 -16.55
C ALA A 404 -1.43 18.41 -15.04
N LEU A 405 -1.43 19.51 -14.28
CA LEU A 405 -1.25 19.51 -12.81
C LEU A 405 -2.27 18.61 -12.10
N SER A 406 -3.48 18.44 -12.64
CA SER A 406 -4.53 17.60 -12.04
C SER A 406 -4.24 16.09 -12.10
N CYS A 407 -3.13 15.65 -12.72
CA CYS A 407 -2.76 14.25 -12.80
C CYS A 407 -2.41 13.65 -11.43
N THR A 408 -3.16 12.63 -11.03
CA THR A 408 -2.97 11.91 -9.76
C THR A 408 -2.28 10.55 -9.94
N LEU A 409 -1.54 10.34 -11.03
CA LEU A 409 -0.82 9.08 -11.28
C LEU A 409 -1.71 7.82 -11.16
N CYS A 410 -2.98 7.89 -11.55
CA CYS A 410 -3.92 6.76 -11.45
C CYS A 410 -3.66 5.62 -12.45
N GLY A 411 -2.86 5.89 -13.49
CA GLY A 411 -2.49 4.90 -14.51
C GLY A 411 -3.59 4.50 -15.50
N ASP A 412 -4.83 4.99 -15.38
CA ASP A 412 -5.93 4.59 -16.28
C ASP A 412 -5.59 4.86 -17.77
N CYS A 413 -4.86 5.94 -18.05
CA CYS A 413 -4.36 6.29 -19.39
C CYS A 413 -3.31 5.31 -19.94
N VAL A 414 -2.49 4.69 -19.09
CA VAL A 414 -1.47 3.70 -19.49
C VAL A 414 -2.13 2.47 -20.09
N SER A 415 -3.27 2.06 -19.53
CA SER A 415 -4.05 0.93 -20.07
C SER A 415 -4.77 1.25 -21.40
N ALA A 416 -4.89 2.53 -21.74
CA ALA A 416 -5.62 2.99 -22.92
C ALA A 416 -4.74 3.06 -24.18
N CYS A 417 -3.43 3.18 -24.00
CA CYS A 417 -2.49 3.36 -25.09
C CYS A 417 -2.08 2.00 -25.66
N ALA A 418 -2.66 1.62 -26.79
CA ALA A 418 -2.28 0.41 -27.52
C ALA A 418 -0.81 0.44 -28.00
N HIS A 419 -0.26 1.64 -28.24
CA HIS A 419 1.10 1.84 -28.72
C HIS A 419 2.17 1.90 -27.63
N GLY A 420 1.82 1.79 -26.34
CA GLY A 420 2.78 1.79 -25.23
C GLY A 420 3.54 3.12 -25.02
N ARG A 421 3.10 4.23 -25.61
CA ARG A 421 3.84 5.51 -25.59
C ARG A 421 3.63 6.34 -24.32
N ILE A 422 2.60 6.08 -23.52
CA ILE A 422 2.36 6.72 -22.22
C ILE A 422 2.64 5.76 -21.06
N GLY A 423 3.41 6.19 -20.06
CA GLY A 423 3.81 5.32 -18.95
C GLY A 423 4.38 6.04 -17.75
N TYR A 424 4.59 5.27 -16.68
CA TYR A 424 5.29 5.73 -15.47
C TYR A 424 6.78 5.90 -15.75
N VAL A 425 7.38 6.93 -15.16
CA VAL A 425 8.80 7.23 -15.21
C VAL A 425 9.28 7.60 -13.81
N PHE A 426 10.46 7.11 -13.47
CA PHE A 426 11.22 7.43 -12.27
C PHE A 426 12.70 7.55 -12.67
N PRO A 427 13.45 8.54 -12.17
CA PRO A 427 14.86 8.73 -12.53
C PRO A 427 15.70 7.46 -12.32
N GLY A 428 16.45 7.03 -13.35
CA GLY A 428 17.30 5.84 -13.29
C GLY A 428 16.58 4.49 -13.45
N LEU A 429 15.26 4.47 -13.64
CA LEU A 429 14.50 3.22 -13.86
C LEU A 429 13.93 3.12 -15.27
N SER A 430 13.87 1.90 -15.80
CA SER A 430 13.09 1.59 -17.01
C SER A 430 11.59 1.85 -16.78
N ARG A 431 10.80 2.05 -17.84
CA ARG A 431 9.35 2.26 -17.72
C ARG A 431 8.63 1.09 -17.03
N GLU A 432 9.07 -0.13 -17.31
CA GLU A 432 8.50 -1.35 -16.72
C GLU A 432 8.82 -1.44 -15.23
N THR A 433 10.09 -1.24 -14.86
CA THR A 433 10.53 -1.26 -13.46
C THR A 433 9.91 -0.11 -12.68
N ALA A 434 9.83 1.10 -13.24
CA ALA A 434 9.18 2.24 -12.62
C ALA A 434 7.69 1.96 -12.34
N ARG A 435 6.97 1.37 -13.29
CA ARG A 435 5.57 0.97 -13.08
C ARG A 435 5.45 -0.11 -12.00
N ALA A 436 6.29 -1.14 -12.03
CA ALA A 436 6.26 -2.20 -11.02
C ALA A 436 6.54 -1.63 -9.62
N ALA A 437 7.58 -0.82 -9.47
CA ALA A 437 7.94 -0.17 -8.21
C ALA A 437 6.84 0.76 -7.69
N PHE A 438 6.21 1.56 -8.57
CA PHE A 438 5.07 2.38 -8.18
C PHE A 438 3.90 1.53 -7.66
N ILE A 439 3.55 0.44 -8.35
CA ILE A 439 2.48 -0.47 -7.91
C ILE A 439 2.85 -1.11 -6.57
N VAL A 440 4.10 -1.54 -6.37
CA VAL A 440 4.60 -2.08 -5.09
C VAL A 440 4.32 -1.09 -3.96
N LEU A 441 4.75 0.17 -4.10
CA LEU A 441 4.54 1.18 -3.06
C LEU A 441 3.06 1.48 -2.83
N ALA A 442 2.29 1.72 -3.89
CA ALA A 442 0.87 2.07 -3.79
C ALA A 442 0.04 0.94 -3.14
N VAL A 443 0.31 -0.31 -3.51
CA VAL A 443 -0.37 -1.50 -2.97
C VAL A 443 0.03 -1.76 -1.52
N SER A 444 1.32 -1.65 -1.17
CA SER A 444 1.77 -1.81 0.20
C SER A 444 1.18 -0.74 1.11
N LEU A 445 1.19 0.53 0.69
CA LEU A 445 0.55 1.61 1.45
C LEU A 445 -0.95 1.38 1.60
N HIS A 446 -1.65 0.95 0.55
CA HIS A 446 -3.07 0.60 0.63
C HIS A 446 -3.33 -0.50 1.68
N ALA A 447 -2.54 -1.57 1.69
CA ALA A 447 -2.71 -2.66 2.66
C ALA A 447 -2.36 -2.23 4.10
N VAL A 448 -1.32 -1.41 4.27
CA VAL A 448 -1.00 -0.80 5.57
C VAL A 448 -2.18 0.03 6.06
N PHE A 449 -2.73 0.89 5.20
CA PHE A 449 -3.85 1.78 5.50
C PHE A 449 -5.13 1.02 5.84
N LEU A 450 -5.34 -0.11 5.17
CA LEU A 450 -6.46 -1.00 5.45
C LEU A 450 -6.32 -1.65 6.85
N GLY A 451 -5.11 -2.07 7.22
CA GLY A 451 -4.84 -2.67 8.54
C GLY A 451 -4.85 -1.69 9.69
N VAL A 452 -4.55 -0.42 9.43
CA VAL A 452 -4.65 0.66 10.42
C VAL A 452 -5.92 1.49 10.26
N ALA A 453 -6.91 0.99 9.52
CA ALA A 453 -8.11 1.77 9.19
C ALA A 453 -8.80 2.27 10.47
N ARG A 454 -9.17 3.56 10.43
CA ARG A 454 -9.69 4.40 11.53
C ARG A 454 -8.77 4.49 12.76
N ILE A 455 -7.52 4.89 12.51
CA ILE A 455 -6.79 5.83 13.38
C ILE A 455 -7.54 7.16 13.49
#